data_AF-A0AAJ4N9Y9-F1
#
_entry.id   AF-A0AAJ4N9Y9-F1
#
_cell.length_a   1.000
_cell.length_b   1.000
_cell.length_c   1.000
_cell.angle_alpha   90.00
_cell.angle_beta   90.00
_cell.angle_gamma   90.00
#
_symmetry.space_group_name_H-M   'P 1'
#
loop_
_entity.id
_entity.type
_entity.pdbx_description
1 polymer ?
#
loop_
_entity_poly.entity_id
_entity_poly.type
_entity_poly.pdbx_seq_one_letter_code
_entity_poly.pdbx_strand_id
1 'polypeptide(L)'
;MGEAKKGREKLRLAMLSELERLMAPTSPEEDALNEEIRALEFYELDRVPDAQLRYMKMEPQRCHQNAAAYAKLDPSGESRHKSGWWKRNGIFYLHSVILSQTKLHCITPHPDPARLKFAPDYDIVWIEADGVMNANRRGIKPPYLVRDFPEDVIAQATEARQALLKGADPRTIKMAF
;
A
#
# COMPACT_ATOMS: atom_id res chain seq x y z
N MET A 1 27.98 9.85 -18.44
CA MET A 1 26.96 10.82 -17.94
C MET A 1 25.51 10.54 -18.38
N GLY A 2 25.23 9.57 -19.27
CA GLY A 2 23.88 9.39 -19.85
C GLY A 2 22.85 8.64 -18.99
N GLU A 3 23.25 7.60 -18.26
CA GLU A 3 22.30 6.72 -17.54
C GLU A 3 21.69 7.38 -16.29
N ALA A 4 22.50 8.07 -15.48
CA ALA A 4 22.02 8.80 -14.32
C ALA A 4 21.06 9.95 -14.70
N LYS A 5 21.26 10.59 -15.87
CA LYS A 5 20.33 11.62 -16.38
C LYS A 5 19.02 10.99 -16.87
N LYS A 6 19.09 9.88 -17.62
CA LYS A 6 17.92 9.12 -18.08
C LYS A 6 17.09 8.58 -16.91
N GLY A 7 17.74 8.03 -15.88
CA GLY A 7 17.06 7.52 -14.68
C GLY A 7 16.33 8.62 -13.91
N ARG A 8 16.92 9.81 -13.80
CA ARG A 8 16.30 10.96 -13.14
C ARG A 8 15.08 11.47 -13.90
N GLU A 9 15.15 11.54 -15.22
CA GLU A 9 14.01 11.97 -16.03
C GLU A 9 12.85 10.97 -15.94
N LYS A 10 13.16 9.67 -15.99
CA LYS A 10 12.16 8.61 -15.79
C LYS A 10 11.49 8.72 -14.41
N LEU A 11 12.28 8.97 -13.36
CA LEU A 11 11.75 9.17 -12.01
C LEU A 11 10.85 10.40 -11.95
N ARG A 12 11.26 11.52 -12.54
CA ARG A 12 10.45 12.75 -12.59
C ARG A 12 9.10 12.50 -13.26
N LEU A 13 9.09 11.87 -14.43
CA LEU A 13 7.85 11.57 -15.15
C LEU A 13 6.93 10.64 -14.34
N ALA A 14 7.49 9.61 -13.71
CA ALA A 14 6.74 8.71 -12.84
C ALA A 14 6.13 9.46 -11.64
N MET A 15 6.88 10.37 -11.02
CA MET A 15 6.38 11.18 -9.89
C MET A 15 5.30 12.16 -10.32
N LEU A 16 5.45 12.84 -11.48
CA LEU A 16 4.42 13.74 -12.00
C LEU A 16 3.10 13.00 -12.23
N SER A 17 3.16 11.80 -12.83
CA SER A 17 1.99 10.97 -13.05
C SER A 17 1.32 10.55 -11.73
N GLU A 18 2.09 10.22 -10.70
CA GLU A 18 1.53 9.89 -9.39
C GLU A 18 0.89 11.10 -8.71
N LEU A 19 1.55 12.25 -8.74
CA LEU A 19 1.02 13.48 -8.18
C LEU A 19 -0.29 13.89 -8.85
N GLU A 20 -0.40 13.74 -10.16
CA GLU A 20 -1.64 14.00 -10.88
C GLU A 20 -2.79 13.09 -10.44
N ARG A 21 -2.52 11.81 -10.11
CA ARG A 21 -3.53 10.93 -9.51
C ARG A 21 -3.96 11.40 -8.13
N LEU A 22 -3.01 11.82 -7.29
CA LEU A 22 -3.29 12.29 -5.93
C LEU A 22 -3.99 13.66 -5.87
N MET A 23 -3.91 14.43 -6.95
CA MET A 23 -4.58 15.72 -7.10
C MET A 23 -6.02 15.60 -7.63
N ALA A 24 -6.49 14.40 -7.98
CA ALA A 24 -7.86 14.22 -8.45
C ALA A 24 -8.87 14.74 -7.40
N PRO A 25 -10.00 15.34 -7.80
CA PRO A 25 -11.05 15.70 -6.85
C PRO A 25 -11.49 14.49 -6.02
N THR A 26 -11.97 14.73 -4.80
CA THR A 26 -12.60 13.66 -4.00
C THR A 26 -13.88 13.18 -4.67
N SER A 27 -14.27 11.95 -4.36
CA SER A 27 -15.57 11.41 -4.74
C SER A 27 -16.34 10.97 -3.49
N PRO A 28 -17.68 10.98 -3.52
CA PRO A 28 -18.48 10.49 -2.39
C PRO A 28 -18.14 9.05 -1.98
N GLU A 29 -17.71 8.22 -2.94
CA GLU A 29 -17.26 6.85 -2.68
C GLU A 29 -15.93 6.80 -1.94
N GLU A 30 -15.00 7.71 -2.24
CA GLU A 30 -13.74 7.83 -1.50
C GLU A 30 -14.02 8.31 -0.07
N ASP A 31 -14.88 9.32 0.10
CA ASP A 31 -15.22 9.88 1.40
C ASP A 31 -15.91 8.84 2.29
N ALA A 32 -16.90 8.11 1.77
CA ALA A 32 -17.58 7.04 2.51
C ALA A 32 -16.61 5.91 2.90
N LEU A 33 -15.75 5.48 1.98
CA LEU A 33 -14.76 4.44 2.27
C LEU A 33 -13.72 4.94 3.29
N ASN A 34 -13.31 6.20 3.21
CA ASN A 34 -12.40 6.82 4.16
C ASN A 34 -12.97 6.78 5.59
N GLU A 35 -14.22 7.19 5.76
CA GLU A 35 -14.91 7.16 7.06
C GLU A 35 -14.95 5.74 7.64
N GLU A 36 -15.28 4.75 6.81
CA GLU A 36 -15.28 3.35 7.22
C GLU A 36 -13.89 2.87 7.63
N ILE A 37 -12.84 3.20 6.87
CA ILE A 37 -11.46 2.82 7.19
C ILE A 37 -11.03 3.46 8.51
N ARG A 38 -11.35 4.74 8.74
CA ARG A 38 -11.00 5.46 9.98
C ARG A 38 -11.71 4.90 11.20
N ALA A 39 -12.85 4.24 11.03
CA ALA A 39 -13.57 3.57 12.11
C ALA A 39 -12.98 2.19 12.47
N LEU A 40 -12.09 1.62 11.64
CA LEU A 40 -11.44 0.34 11.93
C LEU A 40 -10.39 0.47 13.06
N GLU A 41 -10.18 -0.63 13.78
CA GLU A 41 -9.09 -0.73 14.75
C GLU A 41 -7.74 -0.91 14.03
N PHE A 42 -6.80 0.00 14.29
CA PHE A 42 -5.45 -0.06 13.76
C PHE A 42 -4.49 -0.70 14.77
N TYR A 43 -3.78 -1.73 14.32
CA TYR A 43 -2.72 -2.37 15.07
C TYR A 43 -1.35 -1.96 14.55
N GLU A 44 -0.37 -1.92 15.45
CA GLU A 44 1.03 -1.84 15.06
C GLU A 44 1.61 -3.24 14.92
N LEU A 45 2.11 -3.56 13.73
CA LEU A 45 2.70 -4.87 13.46
C LEU A 45 4.11 -4.75 12.89
N ASP A 46 4.88 -5.79 13.15
CA ASP A 46 6.24 -5.90 12.65
C ASP A 46 6.25 -6.58 11.29
N ARG A 47 7.24 -6.19 10.48
CA ARG A 47 7.64 -6.99 9.34
C ARG A 47 8.53 -8.12 9.82
N VAL A 48 8.33 -9.30 9.25
CA VAL A 48 9.20 -10.45 9.46
C VAL A 48 10.66 -10.09 9.11
N PRO A 49 11.66 -10.58 9.85
CA PRO A 49 13.06 -10.23 9.60
C PRO A 49 13.53 -10.52 8.16
N ASP A 50 14.39 -9.66 7.62
CA ASP A 50 14.89 -9.75 6.24
C ASP A 50 15.51 -11.11 5.88
N ALA A 51 16.22 -11.73 6.82
CA ALA A 51 16.80 -13.05 6.62
C ALA A 51 15.71 -14.10 6.32
N GLN A 52 14.60 -14.04 7.04
CA GLN A 52 13.47 -14.94 6.85
C GLN A 52 12.69 -14.58 5.56
N LEU A 53 12.50 -13.30 5.26
CA LEU A 53 11.88 -12.87 3.99
C LEU A 53 12.66 -13.37 2.76
N ARG A 54 14.00 -13.29 2.82
CA ARG A 54 14.88 -13.83 1.77
C ARG A 54 14.78 -15.34 1.65
N TYR A 55 14.77 -16.06 2.77
CA TYR A 55 14.57 -17.51 2.78
C TYR A 55 13.25 -17.91 2.14
N MET A 56 12.18 -17.17 2.44
CA MET A 56 10.84 -17.38 1.88
C MET A 56 10.69 -16.91 0.42
N LYS A 57 11.71 -16.23 -0.14
CA LYS A 57 11.72 -15.66 -1.50
C LYS A 57 10.53 -14.71 -1.79
N MET A 58 10.11 -13.96 -0.77
CA MET A 58 9.02 -13.01 -0.92
C MET A 58 9.46 -11.83 -1.78
N GLU A 59 8.57 -11.33 -2.65
CA GLU A 59 8.89 -10.24 -3.58
C GLU A 59 8.47 -8.87 -3.00
N PRO A 60 9.31 -7.83 -3.13
CA PRO A 60 8.92 -6.47 -2.78
C PRO A 60 7.67 -6.03 -3.55
N GLN A 61 6.83 -5.21 -2.93
CA GLN A 61 5.61 -4.63 -3.54
C GLN A 61 4.55 -5.65 -3.98
N ARG A 62 4.68 -6.94 -3.64
CA ARG A 62 3.72 -8.00 -3.97
C ARG A 62 2.98 -8.54 -2.75
N CYS A 63 2.46 -7.64 -1.91
CA CYS A 63 1.96 -8.05 -0.60
C CYS A 63 0.79 -9.04 -0.65
N HIS A 64 -0.12 -8.88 -1.60
CA HIS A 64 -1.26 -9.78 -1.77
C HIS A 64 -0.82 -11.18 -2.24
N GLN A 65 0.10 -11.24 -3.22
CA GLN A 65 0.62 -12.50 -3.75
C GLN A 65 1.46 -13.23 -2.71
N ASN A 66 2.33 -12.50 -2.00
CA ASN A 66 3.14 -13.06 -0.91
C ASN A 66 2.23 -13.66 0.18
N ALA A 67 1.23 -12.92 0.64
CA ALA A 67 0.30 -13.38 1.67
C ALA A 67 -0.52 -14.60 1.24
N ALA A 68 -1.04 -14.60 0.01
CA ALA A 68 -1.77 -15.72 -0.54
C ALA A 68 -0.89 -16.97 -0.68
N ALA A 69 0.32 -16.81 -1.24
CA ALA A 69 1.26 -17.92 -1.42
C ALA A 69 1.69 -18.51 -0.06
N TYR A 70 1.99 -17.66 0.92
CA TYR A 70 2.38 -18.11 2.25
C TYR A 70 1.26 -18.88 2.94
N ALA A 71 0.03 -18.34 2.96
CA ALA A 71 -1.10 -19.02 3.57
C ALA A 71 -1.43 -20.35 2.87
N LYS A 72 -1.28 -20.42 1.54
CA LYS A 72 -1.50 -21.64 0.76
C LYS A 72 -0.45 -22.73 1.02
N LEU A 73 0.79 -22.32 1.28
CA LEU A 73 1.93 -23.23 1.46
C LEU A 73 2.21 -23.57 2.93
N ASP A 74 1.45 -23.02 3.87
CA ASP A 74 1.60 -23.31 5.30
C ASP A 74 1.11 -24.75 5.62
N PRO A 75 2.01 -25.69 5.96
CA PRO A 75 1.63 -27.07 6.23
C PRO A 75 0.84 -27.22 7.54
N SER A 76 0.94 -26.26 8.47
CA SER A 76 0.17 -26.28 9.71
C SER A 76 -1.30 -25.90 9.49
N GLY A 77 -1.58 -25.18 8.40
CA GLY A 77 -2.88 -24.61 8.14
C GLY A 77 -3.33 -23.58 9.19
N GLU A 78 -2.42 -22.98 9.96
CA GLU A 78 -2.73 -21.96 10.97
C GLU A 78 -2.69 -20.53 10.39
N SER A 79 -1.93 -20.32 9.31
CA SER A 79 -1.76 -19.01 8.68
C SER A 79 -2.98 -18.62 7.87
N ARG A 80 -3.43 -17.38 8.03
CA ARG A 80 -4.54 -16.78 7.29
C ARG A 80 -4.07 -15.53 6.58
N HIS A 81 -4.35 -15.46 5.28
CA HIS A 81 -4.24 -14.23 4.50
C HIS A 81 -5.29 -13.24 5.00
N LYS A 82 -4.83 -12.09 5.51
CA LYS A 82 -5.69 -10.98 5.92
C LYS A 82 -5.39 -9.75 5.09
N SER A 83 -6.43 -9.13 4.55
CA SER A 83 -6.36 -7.85 3.86
C SER A 83 -6.97 -6.75 4.69
N GLY A 84 -6.58 -5.53 4.37
CA GLY A 84 -7.03 -4.33 5.05
C GLY A 84 -6.21 -3.14 4.62
N TRP A 85 -6.08 -2.17 5.52
CA TRP A 85 -5.59 -0.85 5.20
C TRP A 85 -4.31 -0.56 5.99
N TRP A 86 -3.19 -0.42 5.27
CA TRP A 86 -1.97 0.11 5.83
C TRP A 86 -2.03 1.63 5.80
N LYS A 87 -2.18 2.24 6.98
CA LYS A 87 -2.04 3.69 7.15
C LYS A 87 -0.57 4.04 7.07
N ARG A 88 -0.20 4.67 5.97
CA ARG A 88 1.10 5.26 5.82
C ARG A 88 0.84 6.63 5.26
N ASN A 89 1.44 7.63 5.89
CA ASN A 89 1.78 8.77 5.10
C ASN A 89 0.51 9.47 4.51
N GLY A 90 -0.49 9.81 5.35
CA GLY A 90 -1.76 10.40 4.88
C GLY A 90 -2.59 9.54 3.91
N ILE A 91 -2.19 8.29 3.63
CA ILE A 91 -2.81 7.39 2.67
C ILE A 91 -3.09 6.05 3.35
N PHE A 92 -4.23 5.47 3.04
CA PHE A 92 -4.57 4.08 3.32
C PHE A 92 -4.27 3.24 2.07
N TYR A 93 -3.27 2.39 2.15
CA TYR A 93 -2.94 1.45 1.08
C TYR A 93 -3.63 0.12 1.34
N LEU A 94 -4.27 -0.44 0.31
CA LEU A 94 -4.73 -1.82 0.34
C LEU A 94 -3.51 -2.72 0.54
N HIS A 95 -3.48 -3.43 1.66
CA HIS A 95 -2.32 -4.21 2.07
C HIS A 95 -2.74 -5.59 2.56
N SER A 96 -1.82 -6.56 2.46
CA SER A 96 -2.04 -7.90 3.01
C SER A 96 -0.92 -8.32 3.95
N VAL A 97 -1.35 -8.96 5.02
CA VAL A 97 -0.52 -9.50 6.08
C VAL A 97 -0.93 -10.94 6.38
N ILE A 98 -0.14 -11.62 7.18
CA ILE A 98 -0.49 -12.94 7.72
C ILE A 98 -1.00 -12.76 9.14
N LEU A 99 -2.13 -13.39 9.43
CA LEU A 99 -2.55 -13.72 10.78
C LEU A 99 -2.15 -15.16 11.04
N SER A 100 -1.21 -15.39 11.94
CA SER A 100 -0.94 -16.72 12.49
C SER A 100 -1.17 -16.68 13.99
N GLN A 101 -1.82 -17.72 14.52
CA GLN A 101 -2.26 -17.76 15.92
C GLN A 101 -3.11 -16.52 16.27
N THR A 102 -2.53 -15.55 16.97
CA THR A 102 -3.16 -14.28 17.36
C THR A 102 -2.36 -13.06 16.93
N LYS A 103 -1.35 -13.21 16.06
CA LYS A 103 -0.43 -12.13 15.68
C LYS A 103 -0.50 -11.82 14.19
N LEU A 104 -0.67 -10.54 13.90
CA LEU A 104 -0.51 -9.99 12.56
C LEU A 104 0.97 -9.70 12.30
N HIS A 105 1.46 -10.06 11.12
CA HIS A 105 2.82 -9.72 10.69
C HIS A 105 2.90 -9.57 9.17
N CYS A 106 3.74 -8.63 8.73
CA CYS A 106 3.96 -8.37 7.30
C CYS A 106 5.06 -9.28 6.77
N ILE A 107 4.79 -10.00 5.68
CA ILE A 107 5.78 -10.86 5.01
C ILE A 107 6.26 -10.28 3.68
N THR A 108 6.08 -8.98 3.45
CA THR A 108 6.48 -8.32 2.20
C THR A 108 7.73 -7.49 2.44
N PRO A 109 8.84 -7.75 1.72
CA PRO A 109 10.04 -6.94 1.82
C PRO A 109 9.77 -5.47 1.50
N HIS A 110 10.36 -4.59 2.31
CA HIS A 110 10.30 -3.16 2.13
C HIS A 110 11.53 -2.53 2.81
N PRO A 111 12.14 -1.49 2.22
CA PRO A 111 13.38 -0.89 2.75
C PRO A 111 13.20 -0.14 4.07
N ASP A 112 11.99 0.34 4.35
CA ASP A 112 11.65 1.03 5.60
C ASP A 112 11.38 0.01 6.72
N PRO A 113 12.20 -0.04 7.79
CA PRO A 113 12.03 -0.98 8.90
C PRO A 113 10.96 -0.56 9.91
N ALA A 114 10.31 0.60 9.73
CA ALA A 114 9.27 1.07 10.65
C ALA A 114 8.12 0.06 10.77
N ARG A 115 7.52 0.02 11.96
CA ARG A 115 6.32 -0.77 12.24
C ARG A 115 5.17 -0.26 11.38
N LEU A 116 4.34 -1.18 10.89
CA LEU A 116 3.19 -0.83 10.07
C LEU A 116 1.99 -0.56 10.95
N LYS A 117 1.29 0.54 10.69
CA LYS A 117 -0.04 0.81 11.25
C LYS A 117 -1.10 0.24 10.32
N PHE A 118 -1.68 -0.90 10.69
CA PHE A 118 -2.55 -1.68 9.82
C PHE A 118 -3.88 -2.00 10.49
N ALA A 119 -4.97 -1.80 9.75
CA ALA A 119 -6.31 -2.21 10.16
C ALA A 119 -6.81 -3.35 9.25
N PRO A 120 -7.04 -4.56 9.77
CA PRO A 120 -7.73 -5.61 9.04
C PRO A 120 -9.14 -5.14 8.65
N ASP A 121 -9.53 -5.40 7.40
CA ASP A 121 -10.88 -5.12 6.92
C ASP A 121 -11.54 -6.45 6.57
N TYR A 122 -12.44 -6.90 7.45
CA TYR A 122 -13.08 -8.21 7.33
C TYR A 122 -14.14 -8.27 6.22
N ASP A 123 -14.55 -7.13 5.68
CA ASP A 123 -15.43 -7.07 4.50
C ASP A 123 -14.66 -7.37 3.22
N ILE A 124 -13.31 -7.33 3.26
CA ILE A 124 -12.46 -7.71 2.12
C ILE A 124 -12.30 -9.22 2.07
N VAL A 125 -12.87 -9.81 1.04
CA VAL A 125 -12.73 -11.23 0.69
C VAL A 125 -11.96 -11.37 -0.63
N TRP A 126 -11.22 -12.46 -0.76
CA TRP A 126 -10.54 -12.81 -2.01
C TRP A 126 -11.32 -13.88 -2.74
N ILE A 127 -11.68 -13.60 -3.99
CA ILE A 127 -12.46 -14.48 -4.84
C ILE A 127 -11.58 -14.86 -6.04
N GLU A 128 -11.46 -16.17 -6.29
CA GLU A 128 -10.82 -16.67 -7.50
C GLU A 128 -11.81 -16.60 -8.66
N ALA A 129 -11.41 -15.94 -9.75
CA ALA A 129 -12.14 -15.93 -11.01
C ALA A 129 -11.12 -16.14 -12.15
N ASP A 130 -11.35 -17.15 -12.99
CA ASP A 130 -10.48 -17.51 -14.12
C ASP A 130 -8.99 -17.69 -13.73
N GLY A 131 -8.73 -18.29 -12.56
CA GLY A 131 -7.38 -18.50 -12.03
C GLY A 131 -6.71 -17.22 -11.47
N VAL A 132 -7.45 -16.11 -11.39
CA VAL A 132 -6.98 -14.84 -10.84
C VAL A 132 -7.67 -14.54 -9.52
N MET A 133 -6.88 -14.27 -8.49
CA MET A 133 -7.38 -13.84 -7.19
C MET A 133 -7.72 -12.35 -7.23
N ASN A 134 -8.99 -12.03 -7.00
CA ASN A 134 -9.51 -10.67 -7.00
C ASN A 134 -10.01 -10.29 -5.60
N ALA A 135 -9.56 -9.14 -5.10
CA ALA A 135 -10.12 -8.57 -3.88
C ALA A 135 -11.53 -8.04 -4.16
N ASN A 136 -12.46 -8.38 -3.28
CA ASN A 136 -13.83 -7.91 -3.32
C ASN A 136 -14.21 -7.42 -1.91
N ARG A 137 -14.82 -6.24 -1.84
CA ARG A 137 -15.35 -5.65 -0.62
C ARG A 137 -16.82 -5.37 -0.85
N ARG A 138 -17.72 -6.13 -0.22
CA ARG A 138 -19.18 -5.99 -0.37
C ARG A 138 -19.67 -5.87 -1.82
N GLY A 139 -19.13 -6.69 -2.72
CA GLY A 139 -19.53 -6.75 -4.12
C GLY A 139 -18.71 -5.87 -5.08
N ILE A 140 -17.89 -4.96 -4.57
CA ILE A 140 -17.07 -4.06 -5.40
C ILE A 140 -15.58 -4.33 -5.26
N LYS A 141 -14.78 -3.99 -6.28
CA LYS A 141 -13.32 -4.05 -6.20
C LYS A 141 -12.84 -2.88 -5.31
N PRO A 142 -12.13 -3.14 -4.19
CA PRO A 142 -11.60 -2.07 -3.38
C PRO A 142 -10.50 -1.30 -4.15
N PRO A 143 -10.41 0.03 -3.97
CA PRO A 143 -9.31 0.79 -4.55
C PRO A 143 -7.98 0.37 -3.91
N TYR A 144 -6.89 0.58 -4.64
CA TYR A 144 -5.56 0.30 -4.11
C TYR A 144 -5.10 1.32 -3.06
N LEU A 145 -5.59 2.56 -3.16
CA LEU A 145 -5.27 3.65 -2.24
C LEU A 145 -6.52 4.47 -1.94
N VAL A 146 -6.60 5.01 -0.72
CA VAL A 146 -7.61 5.97 -0.27
C VAL A 146 -6.88 7.07 0.50
N ARG A 147 -7.16 8.34 0.22
CA ARG A 147 -6.51 9.46 0.91
C ARG A 147 -7.20 9.70 2.25
N ASP A 148 -6.45 9.76 3.36
CA ASP A 148 -6.98 9.92 4.73
C ASP A 148 -7.62 11.30 4.96
N PHE A 149 -6.92 12.35 4.50
CA PHE A 149 -7.39 13.73 4.45
C PHE A 149 -7.15 14.23 3.03
N PRO A 150 -8.09 13.98 2.09
CA PRO A 150 -7.84 14.23 0.68
C PRO A 150 -7.45 15.66 0.36
N GLU A 151 -8.02 16.65 1.04
CA GLU A 151 -7.69 18.06 0.91
C GLU A 151 -6.21 18.35 1.20
N ASP A 152 -5.67 17.77 2.27
CA ASP A 152 -4.26 17.92 2.64
C ASP A 152 -3.36 17.20 1.64
N VAL A 153 -3.76 16.02 1.18
CA VAL A 153 -3.02 15.26 0.15
C VAL A 153 -3.00 16.02 -1.17
N ILE A 154 -4.13 16.59 -1.61
CA ILE A 154 -4.24 17.39 -2.84
C ILE A 154 -3.37 18.65 -2.73
N ALA A 155 -3.42 19.36 -1.60
CA ALA A 155 -2.64 20.57 -1.38
C ALA A 155 -1.13 20.27 -1.50
N GLN A 156 -0.64 19.28 -0.77
CA GLN A 156 0.77 18.96 -0.77
C GLN A 156 1.22 18.29 -2.09
N ALA A 157 0.37 17.50 -2.75
CA ALA A 157 0.66 16.97 -4.08
C ALA A 157 0.77 18.09 -5.13
N THR A 158 -0.06 19.12 -5.01
CA THR A 158 0.01 20.33 -5.85
C THR A 158 1.34 21.04 -5.64
N GLU A 159 1.76 21.27 -4.39
CA GLU A 159 3.06 21.89 -4.08
C GLU A 159 4.23 21.09 -4.64
N ALA A 160 4.25 19.78 -4.44
CA ALA A 160 5.28 18.88 -4.95
C ALA A 160 5.34 18.90 -6.49
N ARG A 161 4.19 18.89 -7.17
CA ARG A 161 4.12 19.00 -8.63
C ARG A 161 4.69 20.32 -9.11
N GLN A 162 4.33 21.43 -8.48
CA GLN A 162 4.86 22.75 -8.84
C GLN A 162 6.37 22.83 -8.62
N ALA A 163 6.91 22.24 -7.55
CA ALA A 163 8.34 22.17 -7.32
C ALA A 163 9.06 21.37 -8.42
N LEU A 164 8.52 20.22 -8.83
CA LEU A 164 9.09 19.42 -9.93
C LEU A 164 9.09 20.16 -11.26
N LEU A 165 7.98 20.86 -11.58
CA LEU A 165 7.88 21.67 -12.80
C LEU A 165 8.85 22.85 -12.80
N LYS A 166 9.15 23.42 -11.63
CA LYS A 166 10.18 24.45 -11.45
C LYS A 166 11.62 23.90 -11.49
N GLY A 167 11.80 22.59 -11.66
CA GLY A 167 13.10 21.97 -11.85
C GLY A 167 13.72 21.34 -10.61
N ALA A 168 12.97 21.20 -9.51
CA ALA A 168 13.44 20.47 -8.33
C ALA A 168 13.92 19.05 -8.69
N ASP A 169 14.90 18.55 -7.94
CA ASP A 169 15.36 17.17 -8.07
C ASP A 169 14.27 16.23 -7.52
N PRO A 170 13.77 15.26 -8.30
CA PRO A 170 12.75 14.34 -7.81
C PRO A 170 13.15 13.58 -6.54
N ARG A 171 14.46 13.38 -6.30
CA ARG A 171 14.96 12.68 -5.11
C ARG A 171 14.88 13.50 -3.83
N THR A 172 14.67 14.82 -3.94
CA THR A 172 14.54 15.71 -2.77
C THR A 172 13.08 15.99 -2.41
N ILE A 173 12.14 15.64 -3.29
CA ILE A 173 10.71 15.74 -3.00
C ILE A 173 10.36 14.65 -1.98
N LYS A 174 10.08 15.07 -0.76
CA LYS A 174 9.50 14.22 0.28
C LYS A 174 8.03 14.58 0.38
N MET A 175 7.16 13.68 -0.04
CA MET A 175 5.74 13.80 0.24
C MET A 175 5.56 13.43 1.71
N ALA A 176 5.02 14.37 2.49
CA ALA A 176 4.85 14.26 3.95
C ALA A 176 3.49 13.67 4.36
N PHE A 177 2.65 13.40 3.36
CA PHE A 177 1.76 12.27 3.30
C PHE A 177 2.75 11.14 3.21
#